data_AF-A0A2S9GER0-F1
#
_entry.id   AF-A0A2S9GER0-F1
#
_cell.length_a   1.000
_cell.length_b   1.000
_cell.length_c   1.000
_cell.angle_alpha   90.00
_cell.angle_beta   90.00
_cell.angle_gamma   90.00
#
_symmetry.space_group_name_H-M   'P 1'
#
loop_
_entity.id
_entity.type
_entity.pdbx_description
1 polymer ?
#
loop_
_entity_poly.entity_id
_entity_poly.type
_entity_poly.pdbx_seq_one_letter_code
_entity_poly.pdbx_strand_id
1 'polypeptide(L)'
;DTETFIALKVGIDNWRWAGVPIYLRTGKQMAEGMRIISIAFKEAPRTMFPTGSGVGAQGPDHLTFDLADSSKVSLSFYGKKPGP
;
A
#
# COMPACT_ATOMS: atom_id res chain seq x y z
N ASP A 1 25.67 8.32 -19.86
CA ASP A 1 24.89 7.40 -19.02
C ASP A 1 23.81 8.18 -18.31
N THR A 2 22.54 7.81 -18.52
CA THR A 2 21.40 8.46 -17.88
C THR A 2 20.45 7.38 -17.39
N GLU A 3 20.13 7.43 -16.10
CA GLU A 3 19.28 6.46 -15.44
C GLU A 3 17.85 6.56 -15.98
N THR A 4 17.28 5.41 -16.34
CA THR A 4 15.89 5.29 -16.80
C THR A 4 14.96 4.71 -15.73
N PHE A 5 15.50 4.37 -14.56
CA PHE A 5 14.78 3.81 -13.43
C PHE A 5 15.46 4.19 -12.12
N ILE A 6 14.67 4.46 -11.09
CA ILE A 6 15.14 4.67 -9.72
C ILE A 6 14.13 4.15 -8.72
N ALA A 7 14.63 3.58 -7.62
CA ALA A 7 13.84 3.19 -6.47
C ALA A 7 14.54 3.66 -5.18
N LEU A 8 13.78 4.27 -4.27
CA LEU A 8 14.29 4.90 -3.06
C LEU A 8 13.44 4.49 -1.85
N LYS A 9 14.08 4.41 -0.70
CA LYS A 9 13.43 4.40 0.61
C LYS A 9 13.80 5.71 1.30
N VAL A 10 12.80 6.50 1.65
CA VAL A 10 12.98 7.78 2.32
C VAL A 10 12.18 7.82 3.62
N GLY A 11 12.52 8.77 4.49
CA GLY A 11 11.76 9.08 5.70
C GLY A 11 11.45 10.57 5.74
N ILE A 12 10.39 10.93 6.47
CA ILE A 12 10.06 12.33 6.78
C ILE A 12 10.37 12.53 8.26
N ASP A 13 11.32 13.41 8.56
CA ASP A 13 11.77 13.68 9.93
C ASP A 13 10.81 14.64 10.64
N ASN A 14 9.65 14.11 11.02
CA ASN A 14 8.73 14.79 11.92
C ASN A 14 7.95 13.78 12.77
N TRP A 15 7.26 14.29 13.80
CA TRP A 15 6.53 13.48 14.77
C TRP A 15 5.46 12.58 14.14
N ARG A 16 4.84 13.01 13.02
CA ARG A 16 3.74 12.29 12.38
C ARG A 16 4.22 11.07 11.61
N TRP A 17 5.40 11.15 11.01
CA TRP A 17 5.96 10.13 10.12
C TRP A 17 7.20 9.42 10.69
N ALA A 18 7.54 9.69 11.95
CA ALA A 18 8.65 9.04 12.64
C ALA A 18 8.53 7.50 12.53
N GLY A 19 9.54 6.87 11.94
CA GLY A 19 9.61 5.42 11.75
C GLY A 19 8.74 4.86 10.62
N VAL A 20 8.05 5.70 9.82
CA VAL A 20 7.27 5.25 8.66
C VAL A 20 8.13 5.35 7.39
N PRO A 21 8.51 4.22 6.76
CA PRO A 21 9.26 4.26 5.51
C PRO A 21 8.35 4.63 4.33
N ILE A 22 8.83 5.52 3.47
CA ILE A 22 8.17 5.87 2.20
C ILE A 22 9.02 5.31 1.07
N TYR A 23 8.41 4.43 0.27
CA TYR A 23 9.04 3.85 -0.91
C TYR A 23 8.61 4.60 -2.15
N LEU A 24 9.58 5.02 -2.95
CA LEU A 24 9.35 5.71 -4.22
C LEU A 24 9.97 4.86 -5.33
N ARG A 25 9.26 4.68 -6.45
CA ARG A 25 9.82 4.10 -7.67
C ARG A 25 9.29 4.84 -8.88
N THR A 26 10.15 5.04 -9.87
CA THR A 26 9.77 5.59 -11.18
C THR A 26 10.73 5.06 -12.24
N GLY A 27 10.25 4.94 -13.47
CA GLY A 27 11.08 4.55 -14.59
C GLY A 27 10.40 4.66 -15.95
N LYS A 28 11.19 4.54 -17.00
CA LYS A 28 10.75 4.47 -18.40
C LYS A 28 10.56 3.02 -18.81
N GLN A 29 9.69 2.77 -19.78
CA GLN A 29 9.38 1.42 -20.30
C GLN A 29 9.05 0.40 -19.20
N MET A 30 8.35 0.85 -18.14
CA MET A 30 7.76 -0.05 -17.17
C MET A 30 6.60 -0.82 -17.81
N ALA A 31 6.20 -1.94 -17.20
CA ALA A 31 5.13 -2.79 -17.71
C ALA A 31 3.81 -2.04 -17.96
N GLU A 32 3.53 -0.99 -17.18
CA GLU A 32 2.35 -0.15 -17.32
C GLU A 32 2.62 1.30 -16.88
N GLY A 33 1.91 2.25 -17.48
CA GLY A 33 1.92 3.67 -17.10
C GLY A 33 1.06 3.92 -15.85
N MET A 34 1.59 3.63 -14.67
CA MET A 34 0.89 3.81 -13.40
C MET A 34 1.33 5.08 -12.65
N ARG A 35 0.38 5.77 -12.01
CA ARG A 35 0.64 6.89 -11.08
C ARG A 35 -0.07 6.61 -9.76
N ILE A 36 0.50 5.71 -8.95
CA ILE A 36 -0.18 5.15 -7.78
C ILE A 36 0.47 5.61 -6.48
N ILE A 37 -0.36 5.99 -5.51
CA ILE A 37 0.02 6.15 -4.10
C ILE A 37 -0.69 5.07 -3.31
N SER A 38 0.05 4.18 -2.64
CA SER A 38 -0.54 3.16 -1.76
C SER A 38 -0.04 3.33 -0.33
N ILE A 39 -0.97 3.35 0.61
CA ILE A 39 -0.72 3.43 2.04
C ILE A 39 -1.08 2.07 2.65
N ALA A 40 -0.07 1.38 3.18
CA ALA A 40 -0.27 0.16 3.96
C ALA A 40 -0.48 0.52 5.43
N PHE A 41 -1.60 0.10 6.01
CA PHE A 41 -1.87 0.31 7.44
C PHE A 41 -1.14 -0.75 8.29
N LYS A 42 -0.86 -0.42 9.55
CA LYS A 42 -0.41 -1.45 10.49
C LYS A 42 -1.58 -2.38 10.81
N GLU A 43 -1.30 -3.67 10.95
CA GLU A 43 -2.30 -4.60 11.47
C GLU A 43 -2.74 -4.16 12.88
N ALA A 44 -4.00 -4.46 13.20
CA ALA A 44 -4.53 -4.21 14.53
C ALA A 44 -3.72 -5.02 15.56
N PRO A 45 -3.28 -4.41 16.69
CA PRO A 45 -2.45 -5.09 17.69
C PRO A 45 -3.10 -6.33 18.31
N ARG A 46 -4.43 -6.44 18.22
CA ARG A 46 -5.22 -7.59 18.66
C ARG A 46 -6.22 -7.96 17.58
N THR A 47 -6.20 -9.22 17.18
CA THR A 47 -7.27 -9.80 16.37
C THR A 47 -8.40 -10.28 17.29
N MET A 48 -9.65 -9.96 16.91
CA MET A 48 -10.84 -10.56 17.53
C MET A 48 -11.25 -11.87 16.84
N PHE A 49 -10.51 -12.28 15.80
CA PHE A 49 -10.80 -13.47 15.03
C PHE A 49 -9.97 -14.66 15.51
N PRO A 50 -10.54 -15.87 15.55
CA PRO A 50 -9.80 -17.07 15.92
C PRO A 50 -8.58 -17.31 15.03
N THR A 51 -7.59 -18.01 15.58
CA THR A 51 -6.45 -18.54 14.81
C THR A 51 -6.98 -19.39 13.66
N GLY A 52 -6.49 -19.17 12.44
CA GLY A 52 -6.97 -19.87 11.24
C GLY A 52 -8.18 -19.21 10.54
N SER A 53 -8.65 -18.05 11.01
CA SER A 53 -9.70 -17.26 10.34
C SER A 53 -9.30 -16.64 9.00
N GLY A 54 -8.01 -16.66 8.66
CA GLY A 54 -7.46 -16.04 7.45
C GLY A 54 -7.26 -14.52 7.56
N VAL A 55 -7.62 -13.91 8.69
CA VAL A 55 -7.29 -12.49 8.96
C VAL A 55 -5.78 -12.34 9.13
N GLY A 56 -5.19 -11.38 8.43
CA GLY A 56 -3.73 -11.18 8.32
C GLY A 56 -3.05 -12.02 7.24
N ALA A 57 -3.74 -13.01 6.64
CA ALA A 57 -3.12 -13.90 5.65
C ALA A 57 -2.85 -13.25 4.28
N GLN A 58 -3.45 -12.09 4.00
CA GLN A 58 -3.32 -11.37 2.74
C GLN A 58 -2.56 -10.03 2.90
N GLY A 59 -1.88 -9.84 4.03
CA GLY A 59 -1.19 -8.61 4.36
C GLY A 59 -2.09 -7.54 4.95
N PRO A 60 -1.55 -6.33 5.16
CA PRO A 60 -2.26 -5.23 5.80
C PRO A 60 -3.39 -4.64 4.94
N ASP A 61 -4.23 -3.81 5.55
CA ASP A 61 -5.17 -2.99 4.80
C ASP A 61 -4.43 -1.95 3.94
N HIS A 62 -4.94 -1.67 2.75
CA HIS A 62 -4.35 -0.70 1.82
C HIS A 62 -5.35 0.37 1.39
N LEU A 63 -4.98 1.64 1.52
CA LEU A 63 -5.65 2.76 0.85
C LEU A 63 -4.81 3.14 -0.37
N THR A 64 -5.41 3.05 -1.56
CA THR A 64 -4.72 3.30 -2.81
C THR A 64 -5.40 4.41 -3.60
N PHE A 65 -4.61 5.39 -4.02
CA PHE A 65 -4.98 6.43 -4.96
C PHE A 65 -4.33 6.11 -6.29
N ASP A 66 -5.14 5.93 -7.32
CA ASP A 66 -4.69 5.88 -8.70
C ASP A 66 -4.90 7.26 -9.31
N LEU A 67 -3.80 7.89 -9.73
CA LEU A 67 -3.73 9.22 -10.30
C LEU A 67 -3.50 9.16 -11.82
N ALA A 68 -3.77 8.02 -12.46
CA ALA A 68 -3.85 7.89 -13.91
C ALA A 68 -4.98 8.78 -14.49
N ASP A 69 -5.30 8.65 -15.77
CA ASP A 69 -6.19 9.59 -16.47
C ASP A 69 -7.63 9.60 -15.92
N SER A 70 -8.05 8.52 -15.26
CA SER A 70 -9.27 8.46 -14.45
C SER A 70 -8.92 8.22 -12.99
N SER A 71 -8.92 9.29 -12.19
CA SER A 71 -8.56 9.20 -10.78
C SER A 71 -9.48 8.25 -10.02
N LYS A 72 -8.92 7.27 -9.32
CA LYS A 72 -9.67 6.29 -8.52
C LYS A 72 -9.11 6.24 -7.10
N VAL A 73 -10.00 6.00 -6.14
CA VAL A 73 -9.64 5.64 -4.76
C VAL A 73 -10.17 4.26 -4.48
N SER A 74 -9.33 3.39 -3.90
CA SER A 74 -9.76 2.07 -3.43
C SER A 74 -9.23 1.79 -2.03
N LEU A 75 -10.07 1.17 -1.20
CA LEU A 75 -9.71 0.65 0.10
C LEU A 75 -9.81 -0.87 0.06
N SER A 76 -8.71 -1.56 0.36
CA SER A 76 -8.64 -3.01 0.48
C SER A 76 -8.54 -3.35 1.97
N PHE A 77 -9.50 -4.13 2.46
CA PHE A 77 -9.60 -4.50 3.87
C PHE A 77 -10.29 -5.86 4.03
N TYR A 78 -10.18 -6.45 5.22
CA TYR A 78 -10.85 -7.71 5.54
C TYR A 78 -12.36 -7.52 5.73
N GLY A 79 -13.15 -8.25 4.94
CA GLY A 79 -14.60 -8.36 5.10
C GLY A 79 -15.03 -9.79 5.42
N LYS A 80 -16.18 -9.95 6.10
CA LYS A 80 -16.81 -11.27 6.22
C LYS A 80 -17.13 -11.78 4.81
N LYS A 81 -16.64 -12.98 4.47
CA LYS A 81 -17.01 -13.66 3.22
C LYS A 81 -18.54 -13.83 3.16
N PRO A 82 -19.22 -13.33 2.12
CA PRO A 82 -20.63 -13.57 1.92
C PRO A 82 -20.91 -15.08 1.72
N GLY A 83 -21.98 -15.56 2.36
CA GLY A 83 -22.45 -16.96 2.41
C GLY A 83 -23.72 -16.97 3.29
N PRO A 84 -24.65 -17.93 3.09
CA PRO A 84 -26.10 -17.72 3.16
C PRO A 84 -26.55 -16.77 4.28
#